data_AF-A0A4R2NKN2-F1
#
_entry.id   AF-A0A4R2NKN2-F1
#
_cell.length_a   1.000
_cell.length_b   1.000
_cell.length_c   1.000
_cell.angle_alpha   90.00
_cell.angle_beta   90.00
_cell.angle_gamma   90.00
#
_symmetry.space_group_name_H-M   'P 1'
#
loop_
_entity.id
_entity.type
_entity.pdbx_description
1 polymer ?
#
loop_
_entity_poly.entity_id
_entity_poly.type
_entity_poly.pdbx_seq_one_letter_code
_entity_poly.pdbx_strand_id
1 'polypeptide(L)'
;MSVVFHSRDGRSCLGMRECFGRRQIVCDTEGRRVLFEIEDPNPPLGLVAEALRAAVDSRNPASRVLGELLARRISTRPRAER
;
A
#
# COMPACT_ATOMS: atom_id res chain seq x y z
N MET A 1 -11.93 5.91 -5.28
CA MET A 1 -12.30 4.96 -4.22
C MET A 1 -11.05 4.71 -3.38
N SER A 2 -11.08 4.97 -2.07
CA SER A 2 -9.98 4.66 -1.16
C SER A 2 -10.23 3.30 -0.49
N VAL A 3 -9.17 2.51 -0.33
CA VAL A 3 -9.21 1.25 0.42
C VAL A 3 -8.18 1.35 1.54
N VAL A 4 -8.57 0.93 2.75
CA VAL A 4 -7.74 1.00 3.95
C VAL A 4 -7.97 -0.26 4.77
N PHE A 5 -6.88 -0.84 5.27
CA PHE A 5 -6.87 -1.99 6.15
C PHE A 5 -6.06 -1.66 7.40
N HIS A 6 -6.55 -2.08 8.55
CA HIS A 6 -5.86 -1.95 9.83
C HIS A 6 -5.40 -3.33 10.29
N SER A 7 -4.21 -3.39 10.90
CA SER A 7 -3.73 -4.62 11.53
C SER A 7 -4.58 -4.94 12.75
N ARG A 8 -4.65 -6.23 13.09
CA ARG A 8 -5.44 -6.72 14.24
C ARG A 8 -5.00 -6.13 15.58
N ASP A 9 -3.73 -5.78 15.72
CA ASP A 9 -3.16 -5.15 16.92
C ASP A 9 -3.29 -3.62 16.90
N GLY A 10 -3.83 -3.03 15.83
CA GLY A 10 -4.03 -1.59 15.67
C GLY A 10 -2.75 -0.77 15.45
N ARG A 11 -1.59 -1.42 15.28
CA ARG A 11 -0.29 -0.73 15.14
C ARG A 11 0.06 -0.33 13.71
N SER A 12 -0.58 -0.96 12.75
CA SER A 12 -0.32 -0.75 11.33
C SER A 12 -1.59 -0.46 10.56
N CYS A 13 -1.45 0.37 9.53
CA CYS A 13 -2.50 0.71 8.61
C CYS A 13 -1.91 0.74 7.20
N LEU A 14 -2.50 -0.04 6.29
CA LEU A 14 -2.15 -0.04 4.88
C LEU A 14 -3.34 0.47 4.08
N GLY A 15 -3.11 1.41 3.18
CA GLY A 15 -4.18 1.94 2.34
C GLY A 15 -3.71 2.37 0.97
N MET A 16 -4.67 2.71 0.12
CA MET A 16 -4.43 3.36 -1.15
C MET A 16 -5.20 4.67 -1.21
N ARG A 17 -4.52 5.73 -1.65
CA ARG A 17 -5.11 7.03 -1.94
C ARG A 17 -4.78 7.47 -3.36
N GLU A 18 -5.54 8.43 -3.85
CA GLU A 18 -5.24 9.15 -5.08
C GLU A 18 -4.66 10.52 -4.74
N CYS A 19 -3.59 10.91 -5.43
CA CYS A 19 -2.91 12.19 -5.24
C CYS A 19 -2.39 12.69 -6.59
N PHE A 20 -2.89 13.85 -7.05
CA PHE A 20 -2.56 14.45 -8.35
C PHE A 20 -2.71 13.47 -9.54
N GLY A 21 -3.82 12.73 -9.58
CA GLY A 21 -4.10 11.75 -10.65
C GLY A 21 -3.22 10.49 -10.60
N ARG A 22 -2.45 10.30 -9.52
CA ARG A 22 -1.64 9.09 -9.30
C ARG A 22 -2.14 8.32 -8.10
N ARG A 23 -2.05 7.00 -8.16
CA ARG A 23 -2.40 6.14 -7.04
C ARG A 23 -1.17 5.88 -6.18
N GLN A 24 -1.34 6.01 -4.87
CA GLN A 24 -0.29 5.85 -3.87
C GLN A 24 -0.74 4.83 -2.84
N ILE A 25 0.14 3.89 -2.52
CA ILE A 25 0.05 3.07 -1.32
C ILE A 25 0.60 3.88 -0.15
N VAL A 26 -0.15 3.89 0.93
CA VAL A 26 0.21 4.47 2.21
C VAL A 26 0.43 3.33 3.18
N CYS A 27 1.62 3.26 3.77
CA CYS A 27 1.94 2.32 4.83
C CYS A 27 2.24 3.11 6.11
N ASP A 28 1.38 3.01 7.10
CA ASP A 28 1.59 3.55 8.44
C ASP A 28 1.89 2.38 9.39
N THR A 29 2.99 2.42 10.12
CA THR A 29 3.38 1.36 11.05
C THR A 29 4.09 1.98 12.24
N GLU A 30 3.52 1.81 13.43
CA GLU A 30 4.04 2.38 14.68
C GLU A 30 4.30 3.89 14.57
N GLY A 31 3.42 4.62 13.86
CA GLY A 31 3.52 6.06 13.63
C GLY A 31 4.55 6.48 12.57
N ARG A 32 5.20 5.52 11.89
CA ARG A 32 6.07 5.79 10.74
C ARG A 32 5.29 5.58 9.46
N ARG A 33 5.26 6.61 8.62
CA ARG A 33 4.60 6.58 7.32
C ARG A 33 5.60 6.42 6.18
N VAL A 34 5.30 5.50 5.27
CA VAL A 34 6.03 5.29 4.01
C VAL A 34 5.03 5.29 2.86
N LEU A 35 5.41 5.93 1.76
CA LEU A 35 4.59 6.05 0.57
C LEU A 35 5.23 5.34 -0.62
N PHE A 36 4.42 4.61 -1.36
CA PHE A 36 4.80 4.04 -2.65
C PHE A 36 3.83 4.52 -3.72
N GLU A 37 4.34 5.04 -4.81
CA GLU A 37 3.52 5.37 -5.96
C GLU A 37 3.37 4.14 -6.85
N ILE A 38 2.14 3.85 -7.27
CA ILE A 38 1.87 2.84 -8.30
C ILE A 38 2.17 3.47 -9.66
N GLU A 39 2.97 2.79 -10.48
CA GLU A 39 3.41 3.31 -11.77
C GLU A 39 2.30 3.28 -12.84
N ASP A 40 1.44 2.26 -12.77
CA ASP A 40 0.23 2.19 -13.58
C ASP A 40 -0.76 3.30 -13.12
N PRO A 41 -1.27 4.15 -14.02
CA PRO A 41 -2.29 5.14 -13.67
C PRO A 41 -3.65 4.51 -13.33
N ASN A 42 -3.93 3.29 -13.82
CA ASN A 42 -5.18 2.59 -13.58
C ASN A 42 -4.99 1.12 -13.16
N PRO A 43 -4.31 0.86 -12.02
CA PRO A 43 -4.08 -0.50 -11.55
C PRO A 43 -5.41 -1.20 -11.22
N PRO A 44 -5.46 -2.52 -11.38
CA PRO A 44 -6.62 -3.32 -10.99
C PRO A 44 -6.86 -3.22 -9.48
N LEU A 45 -7.89 -2.46 -9.09
CA LEU A 45 -8.16 -2.09 -7.69
C LEU A 45 -8.37 -3.30 -6.77
N GLY A 46 -9.00 -4.37 -7.27
CA GLY A 46 -9.19 -5.60 -6.52
C GLY A 46 -7.86 -6.25 -6.13
N LEU A 47 -6.91 -6.31 -7.06
CA LEU A 47 -5.58 -6.86 -6.82
C LEU A 47 -4.77 -6.02 -5.84
N VAL A 48 -4.89 -4.69 -5.89
CA VAL A 48 -4.30 -3.79 -4.90
C VAL A 48 -4.89 -4.05 -3.51
N ALA A 49 -6.22 -4.14 -3.40
CA ALA A 49 -6.90 -4.39 -2.14
C ALA A 49 -6.51 -5.74 -1.52
N GLU A 50 -6.41 -6.80 -2.33
CA GLU A 50 -5.93 -8.11 -1.87
C GLU A 50 -4.48 -8.05 -1.36
N ALA A 51 -3.60 -7.34 -2.07
CA ALA A 51 -2.21 -7.17 -1.64
C ALA A 51 -2.11 -6.45 -0.29
N LEU A 52 -2.87 -5.37 -0.10
CA LEU A 52 -2.92 -4.63 1.17
C LEU A 52 -3.45 -5.52 2.30
N ARG A 53 -4.55 -6.24 2.05
CA ARG A 53 -5.15 -7.15 3.03
C ARG A 53 -4.19 -8.27 3.45
N ALA A 54 -3.46 -8.86 2.50
CA ALA A 54 -2.48 -9.91 2.77
C ALA A 54 -1.27 -9.40 3.58
N ALA A 55 -0.95 -8.10 3.48
CA ALA A 55 0.25 -7.52 4.07
C ALA A 55 0.04 -6.89 5.45
N VAL A 56 -1.17 -6.44 5.78
CA VAL A 56 -1.42 -5.56 6.93
C VAL A 56 -1.04 -6.18 8.28
N ASP A 57 -1.23 -7.50 8.44
CA ASP A 57 -0.91 -8.24 9.67
C ASP A 57 0.52 -8.81 9.69
N SER A 58 1.36 -8.48 8.70
CA SER A 58 2.73 -8.98 8.66
C SER A 58 3.65 -8.21 9.62
N ARG A 59 4.75 -8.85 10.02
CA ARG A 59 5.78 -8.21 10.86
C ARG A 59 6.39 -6.96 10.22
N ASN A 60 6.39 -6.87 8.90
CA ASN A 60 6.84 -5.70 8.15
C ASN A 60 5.85 -5.42 7.01
N PRO A 61 4.76 -4.67 7.27
CA PRO A 61 3.70 -4.42 6.30
C PRO A 61 4.18 -3.71 5.03
N ALA A 62 5.13 -2.79 5.15
CA ALA A 62 5.68 -2.05 4.02
C ALA A 62 6.46 -2.96 3.06
N SER A 63 7.38 -3.79 3.58
CA SER A 63 8.10 -4.75 2.73
C SER A 63 7.16 -5.84 2.19
N ARG A 64 6.19 -6.29 2.99
CA ARG A 64 5.26 -7.33 2.55
C ARG A 64 4.35 -6.83 1.43
N VAL A 65 3.80 -5.62 1.51
CA VAL A 65 2.90 -5.12 0.47
C VAL A 65 3.61 -4.93 -0.86
N LEU A 66 4.88 -4.51 -0.86
CA LEU A 66 5.68 -4.45 -2.09
C LEU A 66 5.83 -5.82 -2.76
N GLY A 67 6.10 -6.85 -1.97
CA GLY A 67 6.17 -8.24 -2.48
C GLY A 67 4.84 -8.73 -3.05
N GLU A 68 3.73 -8.45 -2.36
CA GLU A 68 2.38 -8.84 -2.80
C GLU A 68 1.94 -8.11 -4.08
N LEU A 69 2.30 -6.83 -4.22
CA LEU A 69 2.04 -6.05 -5.43
C LEU A 69 2.88 -6.55 -6.60
N LEU A 70 4.17 -6.81 -6.38
CA LEU A 70 5.06 -7.36 -7.41
C LEU A 70 4.58 -8.74 -7.88
N ALA A 71 4.15 -9.62 -6.97
CA ALA A 71 3.59 -10.93 -7.31
C ALA A 71 2.35 -10.84 -8.22
N ARG A 72 1.62 -9.72 -8.15
CA ARG A 72 0.45 -9.40 -8.98
C ARG A 72 0.81 -8.53 -10.20
N ARG A 73 2.10 -8.35 -10.48
CA ARG A 73 2.64 -7.51 -11.58
C ARG A 73 2.24 -6.04 -11.48
N ILE A 74 2.07 -5.53 -10.26
CA ILE A 74 1.81 -4.11 -9.99
C ILE A 74 3.11 -3.46 -9.56
N SER A 75 3.70 -2.67 -10.46
CA SER A 75 4.94 -1.97 -10.21
C SER A 75 4.73 -0.73 -9.34
N THR A 76 5.66 -0.49 -8.43
CA THR A 76 5.65 0.66 -7.53
C THR A 76 7.02 1.25 -7.38
N ARG A 77 7.07 2.55 -7.09
CA ARG A 77 8.31 3.27 -6.75
C ARG A 77 8.20 4.00 -5.41
N PRO A 78 9.29 4.11 -4.62
CA PRO A 78 9.30 4.89 -3.39
C PRO A 78 8.93 6.35 -3.68
N ARG A 79 8.18 6.99 -2.77
CA ARG A 79 7.90 8.42 -2.83
C ARG A 79 8.18 9.08 -1.49
N ALA A 80 8.97 10.16 -1.50
CA ALA A 80 9.17 10.99 -0.33
C ALA A 80 7.89 11.80 -0.03
N GLU A 81 7.55 11.94 1.26
CA GLU A 81 6.62 12.99 1.68
C GLU A 81 7.30 14.35 1.41
N ARG A 82 6.60 15.24 0.70
CA ARG A 82 6.98 16.64 0.50
C ARG A 82 6.06 17.51 1.33
#